data_AF-A0A8H4K419-F1
#
_entry.id   AF-A0A8H4K419-F1
#
_cell.length_a   1.000
_cell.length_b   1.000
_cell.length_c   1.000
_cell.angle_alpha   90.00
_cell.angle_beta   90.00
_cell.angle_gamma   90.00
#
_symmetry.space_group_name_H-M   'P 1'
#
loop_
_entity.id
_entity.type
_entity.pdbx_description
1 polymer ?
#
loop_
_entity_poly.entity_id
_entity_poly.type
_entity_poly.pdbx_seq_one_letter_code
_entity_poly.pdbx_strand_id
1 'polypeptide(L)'
;MSADSQQKLADDLMSARYEIQYIGQRIQDLVDLRKQLSHRQKRINEAEYEQILNSPTMMHFYSDYKEANEYSVQLGREVHAKSTKINHNFNRATEEQQLEIYDLQEKWVKAAIVSAEKRLNFLQQYPFVYQDKQAVKGHIIAAQVNMETALKGLNQIKANKRGQ
;
A
#
# COMPACT_ATOMS: atom_id res chain seq x y z
N MET A 1 2.12 -18.06 22.83
CA MET A 1 1.10 -16.99 22.61
C MET A 1 -0.19 -17.22 23.41
N SER A 2 -0.79 -16.18 24.02
CA SER A 2 -2.10 -16.28 24.70
C SER A 2 -3.28 -16.28 23.71
N ALA A 3 -4.44 -16.81 24.12
CA ALA A 3 -5.66 -16.83 23.30
C ALA A 3 -6.09 -15.41 22.87
N ASP A 4 -5.99 -14.42 23.75
CA ASP A 4 -6.31 -13.01 23.46
C ASP A 4 -5.40 -12.42 22.37
N SER A 5 -4.12 -12.80 22.39
CA SER A 5 -3.15 -12.36 21.38
C SER A 5 -3.41 -13.00 20.02
N GLN A 6 -3.89 -14.25 20.01
CA GLN A 6 -4.27 -14.95 18.78
C GLN A 6 -5.56 -14.37 18.16
N GLN A 7 -6.54 -13.99 18.99
CA GLN A 7 -7.79 -13.38 18.55
C GLN A 7 -7.54 -11.98 17.96
N LYS A 8 -6.80 -11.11 18.67
CA LYS A 8 -6.43 -9.78 18.17
C LYS A 8 -5.73 -9.85 16.81
N LEU A 9 -4.80 -10.79 16.67
CA LEU A 9 -4.13 -11.02 15.39
C LEU A 9 -5.09 -11.47 14.29
N ALA A 10 -6.03 -12.36 14.59
CA ALA A 10 -7.03 -12.80 13.61
C ALA A 10 -7.89 -11.61 13.13
N ASP A 11 -8.30 -10.76 14.06
CA ASP A 11 -9.10 -9.57 13.77
C ASP A 11 -8.31 -8.55 12.93
N ASP A 12 -7.06 -8.27 13.29
CA ASP A 12 -6.16 -7.38 12.52
C ASP A 12 -5.95 -7.90 11.08
N LEU A 13 -5.77 -9.21 10.90
CA LEU A 13 -5.63 -9.83 9.57
C LEU A 13 -6.92 -9.78 8.75
N MET A 14 -8.08 -9.88 9.40
CA MET A 14 -9.37 -9.73 8.74
C MET A 14 -9.60 -8.28 8.33
N SER A 15 -9.26 -7.30 9.18
CA SER A 15 -9.31 -5.86 8.83
C SER A 15 -8.44 -5.58 7.61
N ALA A 16 -7.18 -6.03 7.64
CA ALA A 16 -6.25 -5.83 6.52
C ALA A 16 -6.77 -6.45 5.20
N ARG A 17 -7.48 -7.58 5.25
CA ARG A 17 -8.12 -8.16 4.06
C ARG A 17 -9.19 -7.25 3.48
N TYR A 18 -10.07 -6.71 4.33
CA TYR A 18 -11.12 -5.80 3.89
C TYR A 18 -10.54 -4.50 3.32
N GLU A 19 -9.51 -3.94 3.96
CA GLU A 19 -8.80 -2.75 3.47
C GLU A 19 -8.16 -2.99 2.09
N ILE A 20 -7.47 -4.13 1.90
CA ILE A 20 -6.90 -4.51 0.60
C ILE A 20 -8.00 -4.65 -0.47
N GLN A 21 -9.14 -5.27 -0.13
CA GLN A 21 -10.28 -5.40 -1.05
C GLN A 21 -10.86 -4.03 -1.42
N TYR A 22 -11.02 -3.14 -0.44
CA TYR A 22 -11.51 -1.78 -0.63
C TYR A 22 -10.58 -0.95 -1.54
N ILE A 23 -9.26 -1.03 -1.31
CA ILE A 23 -8.24 -0.41 -2.17
C ILE A 23 -8.35 -0.96 -3.59
N GLY A 24 -8.51 -2.29 -3.74
CA GLY A 24 -8.69 -2.93 -5.04
C GLY A 24 -9.89 -2.41 -5.80
N GLN A 25 -11.03 -2.24 -5.13
CA GLN A 25 -12.23 -1.65 -5.75
C GLN A 25 -11.98 -0.21 -6.19
N ARG A 26 -11.34 0.62 -5.36
CA ARG A 26 -11.00 2.01 -5.72
C ARG A 26 -10.05 2.08 -6.92
N ILE A 27 -9.09 1.17 -7.02
CA ILE A 27 -8.21 1.05 -8.20
C ILE A 27 -9.03 0.72 -9.44
N GLN A 28 -9.99 -0.20 -9.34
CA GLN A 28 -10.85 -0.58 -10.45
C GLN A 28 -11.71 0.61 -10.94
N ASP A 29 -12.30 1.35 -10.01
CA ASP A 29 -13.08 2.56 -10.33
C ASP A 29 -12.22 3.60 -11.08
N LEU A 30 -10.97 3.78 -10.67
CA LEU A 30 -10.01 4.68 -11.33
C LEU A 30 -9.57 4.16 -12.71
N VAL A 31 -9.41 2.86 -12.88
CA VAL A 31 -9.12 2.23 -14.19
C VAL A 31 -10.27 2.51 -15.15
N ASP A 32 -11.51 2.39 -14.70
CA ASP A 32 -12.69 2.61 -15.53
C ASP A 32 -12.87 4.11 -15.86
N LEU A 33 -12.63 5.00 -14.90
CA LEU A 33 -12.53 6.45 -15.15
C LEU A 33 -11.47 6.77 -16.22
N ARG A 34 -10.27 6.19 -16.11
CA ARG A 34 -9.18 6.38 -17.09
C ARG A 34 -9.58 5.91 -18.49
N LYS A 35 -10.32 4.80 -18.61
CA LYS A 35 -10.82 4.30 -19.90
C LYS A 35 -11.83 5.28 -20.51
N GLN A 36 -12.74 5.81 -19.71
CA GLN A 36 -13.75 6.79 -20.15
C GLN A 36 -13.15 8.12 -20.60
N LEU A 37 -12.01 8.53 -20.02
CA LEU A 37 -11.30 9.76 -20.37
C LEU A 37 -10.61 9.74 -21.75
N SER A 38 -10.64 8.60 -22.46
CA SER A 38 -10.12 8.41 -23.82
C SER A 38 -10.56 9.50 -24.83
N HIS A 39 -11.75 10.08 -24.67
CA HIS A 39 -12.33 11.05 -25.60
C HIS A 39 -12.40 12.49 -25.05
N ARG A 40 -12.01 12.72 -23.80
CA ARG A 40 -12.15 14.02 -23.10
C ARG A 40 -10.82 14.51 -22.54
N GLN A 41 -9.74 14.39 -23.31
CA GLN A 41 -8.50 15.11 -23.03
C GLN A 41 -8.78 16.60 -23.30
N LYS A 42 -9.50 17.26 -22.38
CA LYS A 42 -9.69 18.71 -22.40
C LYS A 42 -8.29 19.31 -22.37
N ARG A 43 -8.03 20.27 -23.25
CA ARG A 43 -6.79 21.06 -23.21
C ARG A 43 -6.61 21.57 -21.79
N ILE A 44 -5.54 21.12 -21.15
CA ILE A 44 -5.17 21.53 -19.80
C ILE A 44 -4.84 23.02 -19.89
N ASN A 45 -5.38 23.83 -18.98
CA ASN A 45 -4.89 25.18 -18.81
C ASN A 45 -3.51 25.08 -18.13
N GLU A 46 -2.45 25.18 -18.93
CA GLU A 46 -1.07 24.99 -18.49
C GLU A 46 -0.72 25.90 -17.30
N ALA A 47 -1.21 27.14 -17.27
CA ALA A 47 -0.94 28.08 -16.18
C ALA A 47 -1.59 27.66 -14.86
N GLU A 48 -2.82 27.16 -14.91
CA GLU A 48 -3.54 26.66 -13.74
C GLU A 48 -2.92 25.33 -13.24
N TYR A 49 -2.51 24.48 -14.17
CA TYR A 49 -1.81 23.23 -13.88
C TYR A 49 -0.47 23.47 -13.16
N GLU A 50 0.36 24.37 -13.69
CA GLU A 50 1.64 24.76 -13.08
C GLU A 50 1.45 25.40 -11.70
N GLN A 51 0.46 26.28 -11.53
CA GLN A 51 0.19 26.90 -10.22
C GLN A 51 -0.18 25.86 -9.16
N ILE A 52 -0.96 24.85 -9.54
CA ILE A 52 -1.38 23.83 -8.58
C ILE A 52 -0.23 22.88 -8.26
N LEU A 53 0.55 22.43 -9.25
CA LEU A 53 1.76 21.61 -9.02
C LEU A 53 2.73 22.28 -8.03
N ASN A 54 2.84 23.61 -8.10
CA ASN A 54 3.70 24.40 -7.22
C ASN A 54 3.02 24.86 -5.92
N SER A 55 1.79 24.41 -5.64
CA SER A 55 1.10 24.78 -4.41
C SER A 55 1.70 24.06 -3.18
N PRO A 56 1.81 24.73 -2.02
CA PRO A 56 2.31 24.11 -0.79
C PRO A 56 1.54 22.84 -0.40
N THR A 57 0.23 22.84 -0.65
CA THR A 57 -0.65 21.70 -0.37
C THR A 57 -0.29 20.49 -1.23
N MET A 58 -0.01 20.68 -2.52
CA MET A 58 0.43 19.61 -3.42
C MET A 58 1.80 19.04 -3.03
N MET A 59 2.73 19.89 -2.62
CA MET A 59 4.03 19.45 -2.12
C MET A 59 3.90 18.60 -0.85
N HIS A 60 3.01 19.00 0.08
CA HIS A 60 2.77 18.24 1.31
C HIS A 60 2.18 16.86 1.02
N PHE A 61 1.14 16.76 0.19
CA PHE A 61 0.54 15.47 -0.14
C PHE A 61 1.47 14.56 -0.95
N TYR A 62 2.32 15.14 -1.80
CA TYR A 62 3.38 14.41 -2.48
C TYR A 62 4.39 13.84 -1.48
N SER A 63 4.81 14.63 -0.49
CA SER A 63 5.69 14.17 0.59
C SER A 63 5.04 13.05 1.39
N ASP A 64 3.78 13.21 1.80
CA ASP A 64 3.02 12.25 2.59
C ASP A 64 3.02 10.85 2.00
N TYR A 65 2.64 10.71 0.72
CA TYR A 65 2.61 9.38 0.11
C TYR A 65 4.03 8.85 -0.12
N LYS A 66 5.01 9.72 -0.39
CA LYS A 66 6.41 9.34 -0.63
C LYS A 66 7.01 8.76 0.65
N GLU A 67 6.84 9.44 1.77
CA GLU A 67 7.26 8.99 3.11
C GLU A 67 6.57 7.67 3.47
N ALA A 68 5.26 7.56 3.25
CA ALA A 68 4.54 6.31 3.48
C ALA A 68 5.09 5.15 2.63
N ASN A 69 5.45 5.42 1.37
CA ASN A 69 6.05 4.44 0.47
C ASN A 69 7.46 4.03 0.92
N GLU A 70 8.31 4.99 1.26
CA GLU A 70 9.66 4.74 1.77
C GLU A 70 9.63 3.89 3.05
N TYR A 71 8.73 4.21 3.97
CA TYR A 71 8.53 3.44 5.19
C TYR A 71 8.05 2.00 4.91
N SER A 72 7.10 1.80 3.99
CA SER A 72 6.67 0.47 3.56
C SER A 72 7.82 -0.34 2.95
N VAL A 73 8.65 0.28 2.11
CA VAL A 73 9.83 -0.35 1.51
C VAL A 73 10.85 -0.73 2.57
N GLN A 74 11.10 0.14 3.56
CA GLN A 74 12.00 -0.14 4.67
C GLN A 74 11.54 -1.37 5.45
N LEU A 75 10.27 -1.42 5.85
CA LEU A 75 9.71 -2.56 6.58
C LEU A 75 9.80 -3.86 5.77
N GLY A 76 9.54 -3.80 4.46
CA GLY A 76 9.71 -4.96 3.58
C GLY A 76 11.15 -5.48 3.53
N ARG A 77 12.15 -4.58 3.56
CA ARG A 77 13.57 -4.95 3.65
C ARG A 77 13.90 -5.59 4.99
N GLU A 78 13.36 -5.06 6.09
CA GLU A 78 13.57 -5.60 7.43
C GLU A 78 12.97 -7.01 7.58
N VAL A 79 11.73 -7.21 7.11
CA VAL A 79 11.09 -8.53 7.04
C VAL A 79 11.94 -9.51 6.24
N HIS A 80 12.44 -9.10 5.07
CA HIS A 80 13.28 -9.95 4.24
C HIS A 80 14.59 -10.30 4.96
N ALA A 81 15.29 -9.32 5.53
CA ALA A 81 16.54 -9.53 6.25
C ALA A 81 16.37 -10.48 7.45
N LYS A 82 15.31 -10.32 8.24
CA LYS A 82 14.98 -11.22 9.35
C LYS A 82 14.64 -12.63 8.86
N SER A 83 13.89 -12.74 7.77
CA SER A 83 13.55 -14.04 7.17
C SER A 83 14.80 -14.76 6.63
N THR A 84 15.76 -14.04 6.06
CA THR A 84 17.03 -14.62 5.58
C THR A 84 17.88 -15.15 6.73
N LYS A 85 17.91 -14.47 7.90
CA LYS A 85 18.65 -14.95 9.08
C LYS A 85 18.20 -16.31 9.58
N ILE A 86 16.96 -16.70 9.28
CA ILE A 86 16.40 -18.02 9.63
C ILE A 86 16.32 -18.97 8.41
N ASN A 87 17.10 -18.70 7.35
CA ASN A 87 17.09 -19.45 6.08
C ASN A 87 15.68 -19.59 5.48
N HIS A 88 14.85 -18.56 5.64
CA HIS A 88 13.44 -18.55 5.24
C HIS A 88 12.60 -19.68 5.85
N ASN A 89 13.10 -20.35 6.91
CA ASN A 89 12.43 -21.44 7.57
C ASN A 89 11.83 -20.98 8.90
N PHE A 90 10.65 -20.36 8.80
CA PHE A 90 9.90 -19.81 9.93
C PHE A 90 9.75 -20.81 11.09
N ASN A 91 9.42 -22.06 10.78
CA ASN A 91 9.17 -23.11 11.76
C ASN A 91 10.41 -23.54 12.56
N ARG A 92 11.62 -23.24 12.06
CA ARG A 92 12.88 -23.54 12.77
C ARG A 92 13.38 -22.37 13.62
N ALA A 93 12.75 -21.21 13.53
CA ALA A 93 13.08 -20.06 14.36
C ALA A 93 12.58 -20.26 15.80
N THR A 94 13.20 -19.58 16.77
CA THR A 94 12.72 -19.56 18.16
C THR A 94 11.35 -18.86 18.25
N GLU A 95 10.57 -19.11 19.29
CA GLU A 95 9.26 -18.45 19.48
C GLU A 95 9.40 -16.91 19.46
N GLU A 96 10.43 -16.37 20.09
CA GLU A 96 10.74 -14.94 20.08
C GLU A 96 11.01 -14.41 18.66
N GLN A 97 11.83 -15.12 17.87
CA GLN A 97 12.09 -14.75 16.48
C GLN A 97 10.85 -14.82 15.60
N GLN A 98 10.00 -15.83 15.83
CA GLN A 98 8.72 -15.97 15.12
C GLN A 98 7.80 -14.77 15.42
N LEU A 99 7.70 -14.37 16.69
CA LEU A 99 6.91 -13.20 17.12
C LEU A 99 7.44 -11.90 16.51
N GLU A 100 8.76 -11.68 16.53
CA GLU A 100 9.37 -10.50 15.90
C GLU A 100 9.09 -10.43 14.40
N ILE A 101 9.18 -11.57 13.70
CA ILE A 101 8.90 -11.63 12.25
C ILE A 101 7.42 -11.35 12.00
N TYR A 102 6.50 -11.87 12.81
CA TYR A 102 5.07 -11.57 12.69
C TYR A 102 4.77 -10.08 12.88
N ASP A 103 5.29 -9.46 13.93
CA ASP A 103 5.09 -8.03 14.20
C ASP A 103 5.62 -7.16 13.04
N LEU A 104 6.80 -7.49 12.51
CA LEU A 104 7.36 -6.80 11.34
C LEU A 104 6.51 -7.00 10.07
N GLN A 105 5.99 -8.21 9.85
CA GLN A 105 5.12 -8.49 8.71
C GLN A 105 3.80 -7.72 8.80
N GLU A 106 3.18 -7.64 9.98
CA GLU A 106 1.97 -6.85 10.20
C GLU A 106 2.20 -5.36 9.96
N LYS A 107 3.29 -4.82 10.52
CA LYS A 107 3.68 -3.42 10.29
C LYS A 107 3.88 -3.15 8.81
N TRP A 108 4.53 -4.07 8.09
CA TRP A 108 4.76 -3.96 6.66
C TRP A 108 3.45 -3.93 5.86
N VAL A 109 2.51 -4.83 6.17
CA VAL A 109 1.18 -4.87 5.54
C VAL A 109 0.44 -3.55 5.78
N LYS A 110 0.37 -3.08 7.03
CA LYS A 110 -0.29 -1.81 7.39
C LYS A 110 0.36 -0.63 6.66
N ALA A 111 1.68 -0.56 6.60
CA ALA A 111 2.39 0.51 5.89
C ALA A 111 2.14 0.49 4.37
N ALA A 112 2.07 -0.70 3.77
CA ALA A 112 1.76 -0.84 2.34
C ALA A 112 0.32 -0.39 2.01
N ILE A 113 -0.65 -0.72 2.88
CA ILE A 113 -2.04 -0.24 2.79
C ILE A 113 -2.07 1.29 2.88
N VAL A 114 -1.47 1.88 3.92
CA VAL A 114 -1.43 3.35 4.10
C VAL A 114 -0.79 4.05 2.90
N SER A 115 0.29 3.49 2.34
CA SER A 115 0.94 4.05 1.16
C SER A 115 0.04 4.03 -0.07
N ALA A 116 -0.70 2.93 -0.29
CA ALA A 116 -1.69 2.86 -1.36
C ALA A 116 -2.83 3.87 -1.12
N GLU A 117 -3.35 3.97 0.09
CA GLU A 117 -4.43 4.90 0.43
C GLU A 117 -4.05 6.36 0.25
N LYS A 118 -2.90 6.79 0.76
CA LYS A 118 -2.41 8.17 0.60
C LYS A 118 -2.31 8.55 -0.88
N ARG A 119 -1.88 7.60 -1.71
CA ARG A 119 -1.75 7.81 -3.16
C ARG A 119 -3.09 7.84 -3.89
N LEU A 120 -4.07 7.04 -3.47
CA LEU A 120 -5.44 7.11 -4.00
C LEU A 120 -6.17 8.38 -3.53
N ASN A 121 -5.97 8.81 -2.28
CA ASN A 121 -6.54 10.03 -1.74
C ASN A 121 -6.02 11.26 -2.48
N PHE A 122 -4.73 11.27 -2.86
CA PHE A 122 -4.16 12.31 -3.72
C PHE A 122 -4.95 12.48 -5.03
N LEU A 123 -5.24 11.37 -5.73
CA LEU A 123 -6.03 11.41 -6.96
C LEU A 123 -7.46 11.91 -6.71
N GLN A 124 -8.10 11.53 -5.60
CA GLN A 124 -9.45 11.98 -5.27
C GLN A 124 -9.52 13.47 -4.94
N GLN A 125 -8.52 14.00 -4.24
CA GLN A 125 -8.49 15.41 -3.84
C GLN A 125 -8.15 16.34 -4.99
N TYR A 126 -7.48 15.84 -6.03
CA TYR A 126 -6.96 16.65 -7.12
C TYR A 126 -7.45 16.19 -8.50
N PRO A 127 -8.73 16.48 -8.81
CA PRO A 127 -9.34 15.95 -10.01
C PRO A 127 -8.76 16.50 -11.33
N PHE A 128 -8.01 17.60 -11.32
CA PHE A 128 -7.27 18.06 -12.50
C PHE A 128 -6.12 17.11 -12.88
N VAL A 129 -5.59 16.30 -11.95
CA VAL A 129 -4.64 15.22 -12.28
C VAL A 129 -5.29 14.22 -13.24
N TYR A 130 -6.63 14.08 -13.22
CA TYR A 130 -7.38 13.28 -14.19
C TYR A 130 -7.37 13.85 -15.61
N GLN A 131 -6.89 15.07 -15.82
CA GLN A 131 -6.77 15.64 -17.16
C GLN A 131 -5.53 15.10 -17.90
N ASP A 132 -4.51 14.63 -17.16
CA ASP A 132 -3.38 13.88 -17.72
C ASP A 132 -3.55 12.36 -17.50
N LYS A 133 -3.88 11.67 -18.60
CA LYS A 133 -4.03 10.21 -18.62
C LYS A 133 -2.77 9.46 -18.17
N GLN A 134 -1.57 10.02 -18.39
CA GLN A 134 -0.32 9.38 -17.97
C GLN A 134 -0.09 9.54 -16.48
N ALA A 135 -0.34 10.72 -15.91
CA ALA A 135 -0.31 10.93 -14.46
C ALA A 135 -1.26 9.94 -13.75
N VAL A 136 -2.53 9.85 -14.17
CA VAL A 136 -3.50 8.89 -13.61
C VAL A 136 -2.99 7.45 -13.72
N LYS A 137 -2.46 7.07 -14.88
CA LYS A 137 -1.89 5.73 -15.09
C LYS A 137 -0.74 5.45 -14.11
N GLY A 138 0.16 6.40 -13.92
CA GLY A 138 1.29 6.27 -12.99
C GLY A 138 0.83 6.07 -11.54
N HIS A 139 -0.13 6.85 -11.07
CA HIS A 139 -0.69 6.71 -9.73
C HIS A 139 -1.44 5.38 -9.54
N ILE A 140 -2.21 4.93 -10.53
CA ILE A 140 -2.88 3.62 -10.50
C ILE A 140 -1.86 2.49 -10.36
N ILE A 141 -0.82 2.49 -11.21
CA ILE A 141 0.23 1.44 -11.18
C ILE A 141 0.90 1.42 -9.81
N ALA A 142 1.27 2.58 -9.29
CA ALA A 142 1.97 2.66 -8.01
C ALA A 142 1.08 2.26 -6.81
N ALA A 143 -0.21 2.64 -6.81
CA ALA A 143 -1.15 2.18 -5.79
C ALA A 143 -1.37 0.66 -5.87
N GLN A 144 -1.44 0.10 -7.09
CA GLN A 144 -1.54 -1.34 -7.31
C GLN A 144 -0.32 -2.10 -6.79
N VAL A 145 0.90 -1.61 -7.04
CA VAL A 145 2.13 -2.21 -6.50
C VAL A 145 2.10 -2.27 -4.97
N ASN A 146 1.63 -1.20 -4.31
CA ASN A 146 1.52 -1.16 -2.84
C ASN A 146 0.44 -2.13 -2.33
N MET A 147 -0.70 -2.23 -3.01
CA MET A 147 -1.74 -3.22 -2.69
C MET A 147 -1.23 -4.67 -2.84
N GLU A 148 -0.51 -4.96 -3.93
CA GLU A 148 0.10 -6.28 -4.17
C GLU A 148 1.17 -6.61 -3.12
N THR A 149 1.90 -5.59 -2.66
CA THR A 149 2.87 -5.70 -1.56
C THR A 149 2.16 -6.07 -0.25
N ALA A 150 1.06 -5.39 0.09
CA ALA A 150 0.25 -5.73 1.25
C ALA A 150 -0.30 -7.17 1.17
N LEU A 151 -0.80 -7.58 0.00
CA LEU A 151 -1.30 -8.94 -0.23
C LEU A 151 -0.20 -9.99 -0.06
N LYS A 152 1.02 -9.70 -0.55
CA LYS A 152 2.19 -10.57 -0.36
C LYS A 152 2.52 -10.74 1.11
N GLY A 153 2.61 -9.64 1.88
CA GLY A 153 2.87 -9.70 3.32
C GLY A 153 1.79 -10.51 4.06
N LEU A 154 0.52 -10.27 3.73
CA LEU A 154 -0.60 -11.01 4.31
C LEU A 154 -0.52 -12.52 4.02
N ASN A 155 -0.14 -12.90 2.79
CA ASN A 155 0.02 -14.31 2.42
C ASN A 155 1.21 -14.96 3.15
N GLN A 156 2.29 -14.22 3.40
CA GLN A 156 3.40 -14.72 4.24
C GLN A 156 2.94 -15.00 5.67
N ILE A 157 2.17 -14.10 6.29
CA ILE A 157 1.63 -14.30 7.64
C ILE A 157 0.74 -15.55 7.68
N LYS A 158 -0.14 -15.73 6.69
CA LYS A 158 -0.99 -16.94 6.60
C LYS A 158 -0.18 -18.22 6.42
N ALA A 159 0.86 -18.20 5.61
CA ALA A 159 1.71 -19.36 5.38
C ALA A 159 2.46 -19.76 6.67
N ASN A 160 3.02 -18.77 7.37
CA ASN A 160 3.69 -18.96 8.65
C ASN A 160 2.73 -19.55 9.71
N LYS A 161 1.46 -19.13 9.73
CA LYS A 161 0.44 -19.71 10.62
C LYS A 161 0.06 -21.15 10.29
N ARG A 162 0.04 -21.55 9.01
CA ARG A 162 -0.28 -22.93 8.60
C ARG A 162 0.84 -23.93 8.90
N GLY A 163 2.06 -23.42 9.11
CA GLY A 163 3.23 -24.22 9.46
C GLY A 163 3.39 -24.48 10.95
N GLN A 164 2.59 -23.82 11.80
CA GLN A 164 2.45 -24.11 13.24
C GLN A 164 1.41 -25.20 13.46
#